data_AF-A0A3D9UZR5-F1
#
_entry.id   AF-A0A3D9UZR5-F1
#
_cell.length_a   1.000
_cell.length_b   1.000
_cell.length_c   1.000
_cell.angle_alpha   90.00
_cell.angle_beta   90.00
_cell.angle_gamma   90.00
#
_symmetry.space_group_name_H-M   'P 1'
#
loop_
_entity.id
_entity.type
_entity.pdbx_description
1 polymer ?
#
loop_
_entity_poly.entity_id
_entity_poly.type
_entity_poly.pdbx_seq_one_letter_code
_entity_poly.pdbx_strand_id
1 'polypeptide(L)'
;MHSSSAGTAPARVTIDLDAIGANVHALRGFAGNAQVMAVVKGDAYGHGLVPSAKAALGGGATWLGVAQLDEAFQLRAAGVQAPVLSWLHAPGVDFDRAVREQIDLGVPAIWELEAVAEAARRVGRTARIQLKVDTGLARNGAYGADWTALVEAAKPYVAEGAVAVTGVFTHFVFADAPTHPTVLRQQEIFADAVRDCERAGFDLEVRHMSNSAATLTTPQAAWDMVRPGLAVYGLSPVPDLGSPADFGLTPAMTVSADATVVKRIPAGQGVSYAHTYVAQQDTTVVDVPIGYVDGVPRSASNSGPVQLNGARYAVAGRVCMDQFVVDIGDAQAAAGDEVVLFGDSATGVPTAQDWAEAAGTISYEIIARMSSRLPRVYLGGDRDGE
;
A
#
# COMPACT_ATOMS: atom_id res chain seq x y z
N MET A 1 -9.80 1.85 -23.93
CA MET A 1 -9.82 3.23 -24.49
C MET A 1 -9.65 4.27 -23.37
N HIS A 2 -8.48 4.34 -22.71
CA HIS A 2 -8.22 5.30 -21.63
C HIS A 2 -6.90 6.06 -21.86
N SER A 3 -6.80 6.79 -22.98
CA SER A 3 -5.56 7.50 -23.33
C SER A 3 -5.76 8.96 -23.79
N SER A 4 -6.91 9.60 -23.54
CA SER A 4 -7.13 11.00 -24.00
C SER A 4 -7.33 12.04 -22.90
N SER A 5 -7.35 11.70 -21.60
CA SER A 5 -7.48 12.69 -20.52
C SER A 5 -6.16 13.10 -19.86
N ALA A 6 -5.09 12.33 -20.04
CA ALA A 6 -3.80 12.59 -19.39
C ALA A 6 -3.11 13.87 -19.89
N GLY A 7 -3.39 14.31 -21.12
CA GLY A 7 -2.76 15.49 -21.73
C GLY A 7 -3.34 16.84 -21.30
N THR A 8 -4.48 16.87 -20.59
CA THR A 8 -5.19 18.12 -20.25
C THR A 8 -5.42 18.33 -18.76
N ALA A 9 -5.10 17.34 -17.91
CA ALA A 9 -5.26 17.49 -16.47
C ALA A 9 -4.09 18.33 -15.90
N PRO A 10 -4.38 19.28 -15.00
CA PRO A 10 -3.36 20.19 -14.48
C PRO A 10 -2.46 19.53 -13.41
N ALA A 11 -2.82 18.34 -12.93
CA ALA A 11 -2.04 17.53 -12.00
C ALA A 11 -2.14 16.04 -12.37
N ARG A 12 -1.12 15.25 -12.01
CA ARG A 12 -1.01 13.84 -12.39
C ARG A 12 -0.25 13.01 -11.35
N VAL A 13 -0.51 11.70 -11.39
CA VAL A 13 0.26 10.69 -10.64
C VAL A 13 0.98 9.82 -11.66
N THR A 14 2.31 9.91 -11.72
CA THR A 14 3.13 9.08 -12.59
C THR A 14 3.61 7.86 -11.82
N ILE A 15 3.40 6.66 -12.38
CA ILE A 15 3.72 5.38 -11.76
C ILE A 15 4.73 4.64 -12.63
N ASP A 16 5.91 4.36 -12.08
CA ASP A 16 6.94 3.54 -12.72
C ASP A 16 6.71 2.05 -12.39
N LEU A 17 6.26 1.29 -13.37
CA LEU A 17 6.01 -0.14 -13.24
C LEU A 17 7.31 -0.96 -13.18
N ASP A 18 8.38 -0.48 -13.81
CA ASP A 18 9.69 -1.15 -13.77
C ASP A 18 10.27 -1.03 -12.36
N ALA A 19 10.08 0.12 -11.69
CA ALA A 19 10.44 0.29 -10.29
C ALA A 19 9.68 -0.71 -9.38
N ILE A 20 8.37 -0.92 -9.59
CA ILE A 20 7.59 -1.91 -8.83
C ILE A 20 8.17 -3.33 -9.03
N GLY A 21 8.46 -3.71 -10.27
CA GLY A 21 9.08 -5.01 -10.58
C GLY A 21 10.45 -5.17 -9.91
N ALA A 22 11.31 -4.15 -10.00
CA ALA A 22 12.64 -4.13 -9.40
C ALA A 22 12.59 -4.20 -7.86
N ASN A 23 11.65 -3.49 -7.23
CA ASN A 23 11.45 -3.54 -5.78
C ASN A 23 11.04 -4.94 -5.31
N VAL A 24 10.13 -5.61 -6.03
CA VAL A 24 9.76 -7.00 -5.71
C VAL A 24 10.96 -7.92 -5.89
N HIS A 25 11.77 -7.72 -6.94
CA HIS A 25 12.99 -8.49 -7.13
C HIS A 25 13.97 -8.32 -5.96
N ALA A 26 14.18 -7.09 -5.49
CA ALA A 26 15.00 -6.81 -4.30
C ALA A 26 14.43 -7.49 -3.05
N LEU A 27 13.12 -7.41 -2.84
CA LEU A 27 12.43 -8.03 -1.70
C LEU A 27 12.56 -9.56 -1.67
N ARG A 28 12.69 -10.22 -2.82
CA ARG A 28 13.01 -11.67 -2.86
C ARG A 28 14.37 -11.97 -2.24
N GLY A 29 15.35 -11.08 -2.41
CA GLY A 29 16.65 -11.20 -1.74
C GLY A 29 16.54 -11.20 -0.22
N PHE A 30 15.68 -10.34 0.34
CA PHE A 30 15.39 -10.29 1.78
C PHE A 30 14.54 -11.47 2.27
N ALA A 31 13.64 -11.98 1.43
CA ALA A 31 12.79 -13.12 1.75
C ALA A 31 13.54 -14.47 1.79
N GLY A 32 14.73 -14.55 1.18
CA GLY A 32 15.49 -15.79 1.06
C GLY A 32 14.72 -16.83 0.24
N ASN A 33 14.39 -17.98 0.85
CA ASN A 33 13.62 -19.04 0.20
C ASN A 33 12.09 -18.84 0.31
N ALA A 34 11.64 -17.87 1.12
CA ALA A 34 10.22 -17.61 1.27
C ALA A 34 9.63 -17.01 -0.01
N GLN A 35 8.38 -17.36 -0.27
CA GLN A 35 7.57 -16.74 -1.32
C GLN A 35 7.31 -15.26 -1.00
N VAL A 36 7.04 -14.45 -2.03
CA VAL A 36 6.65 -13.05 -1.87
C VAL A 36 5.20 -12.88 -2.29
N MET A 37 4.35 -12.48 -1.35
CA MET A 37 3.00 -11.96 -1.61
C MET A 37 3.07 -10.45 -1.71
N ALA A 38 2.93 -9.91 -2.93
CA ALA A 38 2.81 -8.47 -3.11
C ALA A 38 1.42 -8.00 -2.65
N VAL A 39 1.38 -7.13 -1.65
CA VAL A 39 0.13 -6.61 -1.10
C VAL A 39 -0.32 -5.38 -1.90
N VAL A 40 -1.39 -5.54 -2.68
CA VAL A 40 -1.91 -4.55 -3.63
C VAL A 40 -3.27 -3.97 -3.24
N LYS A 41 -3.68 -4.10 -1.98
CA LYS A 41 -4.89 -3.48 -1.43
C LYS A 41 -4.89 -1.95 -1.55
N GLY A 42 -6.06 -1.32 -1.45
CA GLY A 42 -6.23 0.12 -1.51
C GLY A 42 -5.83 0.68 -2.87
N ASP A 43 -6.26 0.03 -3.94
CA ASP A 43 -5.87 0.35 -5.32
C ASP A 43 -4.34 0.38 -5.50
N ALA A 44 -3.67 -0.68 -5.01
CA ALA A 44 -2.21 -0.76 -4.94
C ALA A 44 -1.59 0.45 -4.23
N TYR A 45 -2.12 0.81 -3.04
CA TYR A 45 -1.66 1.97 -2.27
C TYR A 45 -1.69 3.26 -3.10
N GLY A 46 -2.71 3.41 -3.96
CA GLY A 46 -2.89 4.55 -4.86
C GLY A 46 -2.17 4.46 -6.22
N HIS A 47 -1.37 3.41 -6.46
CA HIS A 47 -0.61 3.21 -7.69
C HIS A 47 -1.45 2.60 -8.83
N GLY A 48 -2.60 2.01 -8.53
CA GLY A 48 -3.48 1.35 -9.49
C GLY A 48 -3.37 -0.18 -9.42
N LEU A 49 -4.48 -0.81 -9.08
CA LEU A 49 -4.58 -2.23 -8.72
C LEU A 49 -3.98 -3.16 -9.77
N VAL A 50 -4.50 -3.14 -11.00
CA VAL A 50 -4.15 -4.11 -12.04
C VAL A 50 -2.74 -3.91 -12.58
N PRO A 51 -2.31 -2.70 -12.98
CA PRO A 51 -0.95 -2.49 -13.49
C PRO A 51 0.12 -2.86 -12.46
N SER A 52 -0.04 -2.43 -11.21
CA SER A 52 0.92 -2.74 -10.14
C SER A 52 0.94 -4.23 -9.80
N ALA A 53 -0.22 -4.91 -9.81
CA ALA A 53 -0.27 -6.36 -9.60
C ALA A 53 0.51 -7.12 -10.68
N LYS A 54 0.34 -6.76 -11.96
CA LYS A 54 1.08 -7.38 -13.06
C LYS A 54 2.58 -7.12 -12.96
N ALA A 55 2.98 -5.87 -12.68
CA ALA A 55 4.38 -5.51 -12.49
C ALA A 55 5.03 -6.26 -11.32
N ALA A 56 4.31 -6.40 -10.20
CA ALA A 56 4.78 -7.15 -9.05
C ALA A 56 4.97 -8.65 -9.37
N LEU A 57 4.05 -9.26 -10.12
CA LEU A 57 4.21 -10.64 -10.61
C LEU A 57 5.41 -10.77 -11.56
N GLY A 58 5.61 -9.81 -12.47
CA GLY A 58 6.79 -9.74 -13.34
C GLY A 58 8.11 -9.63 -12.57
N GLY A 59 8.10 -8.92 -11.42
CA GLY A 59 9.22 -8.86 -10.48
C GLY A 59 9.48 -10.15 -9.68
N GLY A 60 8.60 -11.15 -9.81
CA GLY A 60 8.73 -12.46 -9.19
C GLY A 60 7.91 -12.66 -7.91
N ALA A 61 6.92 -11.82 -7.62
CA ALA A 61 5.91 -12.16 -6.63
C ALA A 61 5.16 -13.41 -7.09
N THR A 62 4.89 -14.34 -6.18
CA THR A 62 4.16 -15.58 -6.48
C THR A 62 2.72 -15.54 -5.97
N TRP A 63 2.40 -14.56 -5.12
CA TRP A 63 1.08 -14.31 -4.55
C TRP A 63 0.72 -12.83 -4.62
N LEU A 64 -0.57 -12.55 -4.58
CA LEU A 64 -1.11 -11.21 -4.35
C LEU A 64 -1.97 -11.18 -3.09
N GLY A 65 -1.90 -10.07 -2.35
CA GLY A 65 -2.72 -9.84 -1.16
C GLY A 65 -3.59 -8.61 -1.31
N VAL A 66 -4.89 -8.73 -1.07
CA VAL A 66 -5.86 -7.63 -1.08
C VAL A 66 -6.63 -7.58 0.23
N ALA A 67 -7.29 -6.46 0.52
CA ALA A 67 -8.11 -6.36 1.72
C ALA A 67 -9.49 -6.96 1.47
N GLN A 68 -10.16 -6.50 0.41
CA GLN A 68 -11.57 -6.79 0.15
C GLN A 68 -11.75 -7.67 -1.09
N LEU A 69 -12.87 -8.39 -1.17
CA LEU A 69 -13.17 -9.28 -2.29
C LEU A 69 -13.31 -8.56 -3.62
N ASP A 70 -13.84 -7.34 -3.63
CA ASP A 70 -13.98 -6.56 -4.87
C ASP A 70 -12.64 -6.28 -5.57
N GLU A 71 -11.56 -6.15 -4.80
CA GLU A 71 -10.20 -6.02 -5.35
C GLU A 71 -9.74 -7.34 -5.97
N ALA A 72 -9.99 -8.47 -5.28
CA ALA A 72 -9.68 -9.80 -5.80
C ALA A 72 -10.44 -10.11 -7.10
N PHE A 73 -11.72 -9.75 -7.14
CA PHE A 73 -12.58 -9.88 -8.31
C PHE A 73 -12.12 -9.02 -9.48
N GLN A 74 -11.65 -7.80 -9.23
CA GLN A 74 -11.06 -6.96 -10.27
C GLN A 74 -9.79 -7.58 -10.85
N LEU A 75 -8.92 -8.15 -10.00
CA LEU A 75 -7.73 -8.87 -10.46
C LEU A 75 -8.09 -10.08 -11.33
N ARG A 76 -9.09 -10.88 -10.92
CA ARG A 76 -9.58 -12.02 -11.69
C ARG A 76 -10.19 -11.60 -13.02
N ALA A 77 -11.02 -10.55 -13.03
CA ALA A 77 -11.58 -9.98 -14.25
C ALA A 77 -10.50 -9.45 -15.21
N ALA A 78 -9.35 -9.02 -14.69
CA ALA A 78 -8.18 -8.61 -15.46
C ALA A 78 -7.29 -9.78 -15.92
N GLY A 79 -7.71 -11.02 -15.69
CA GLY A 79 -7.01 -12.23 -16.15
C GLY A 79 -5.90 -12.72 -15.23
N VAL A 80 -5.74 -12.15 -14.03
CA VAL A 80 -4.69 -12.59 -13.09
C VAL A 80 -4.95 -14.01 -12.61
N GLN A 81 -4.01 -14.91 -12.91
CA GLN A 81 -4.07 -16.34 -12.53
C GLN A 81 -3.32 -16.68 -11.24
N ALA A 82 -2.43 -15.79 -10.78
CA ALA A 82 -1.68 -16.01 -9.54
C ALA A 82 -2.64 -16.17 -8.33
N PRO A 83 -2.24 -16.91 -7.29
CA PRO A 83 -2.97 -16.96 -6.02
C PRO A 83 -3.22 -15.55 -5.45
N VAL A 84 -4.45 -15.33 -4.99
CA VAL A 84 -4.89 -14.05 -4.38
C VAL A 84 -5.51 -14.36 -3.03
N LEU A 85 -4.98 -13.73 -1.98
CA LEU A 85 -5.55 -13.78 -0.63
C LEU A 85 -6.35 -12.51 -0.34
N SER A 86 -7.59 -12.64 0.14
CA SER A 86 -8.42 -11.56 0.69
C SER A 86 -8.74 -11.83 2.16
N TRP A 87 -8.77 -10.82 3.04
CA TRP A 87 -8.82 -11.06 4.50
C TRP A 87 -9.67 -10.06 5.31
N LEU A 88 -10.40 -9.16 4.66
CA LEU A 88 -11.27 -8.18 5.31
C LEU A 88 -12.69 -8.34 4.77
N HIS A 89 -13.46 -9.17 5.46
CA HIS A 89 -14.82 -9.52 5.08
C HIS A 89 -15.82 -9.04 6.13
N ALA A 90 -17.02 -8.72 5.67
CA ALA A 90 -18.17 -8.47 6.51
C ALA A 90 -19.22 -9.56 6.25
N PRO A 91 -20.14 -9.83 7.20
CA PRO A 91 -21.27 -10.69 6.93
C PRO A 91 -22.04 -10.23 5.69
N GLY A 92 -22.37 -11.18 4.80
CA GLY A 92 -23.14 -10.92 3.58
C GLY A 92 -22.33 -10.61 2.32
N VAL A 93 -20.99 -10.65 2.37
CA VAL A 93 -20.17 -10.61 1.14
C VAL A 93 -20.37 -11.87 0.29
N ASP A 94 -20.07 -11.76 -1.01
CA ASP A 94 -20.27 -12.83 -1.99
C ASP A 94 -19.15 -13.90 -1.93
N PHE A 95 -19.22 -14.76 -0.91
CA PHE A 95 -18.32 -15.91 -0.80
C PHE A 95 -18.53 -16.94 -1.90
N ASP A 96 -19.73 -17.05 -2.48
CA ASP A 96 -20.00 -17.97 -3.60
C ASP A 96 -19.14 -17.62 -4.81
N ARG A 97 -19.05 -16.32 -5.13
CA ARG A 97 -18.14 -15.82 -6.18
C ARG A 97 -16.68 -16.01 -5.80
N ALA A 98 -16.29 -15.72 -4.55
CA ALA A 98 -14.91 -15.93 -4.09
C ALA A 98 -14.43 -17.37 -4.27
N VAL A 99 -15.26 -18.35 -3.91
CA VAL A 99 -14.98 -19.77 -4.12
C VAL A 99 -14.94 -20.12 -5.62
N ARG A 100 -15.89 -19.61 -6.40
CA ARG A 100 -15.93 -19.85 -7.86
C ARG A 100 -14.70 -19.29 -8.57
N GLU A 101 -14.19 -18.15 -8.14
CA GLU A 101 -13.01 -17.49 -8.71
C GLU A 101 -11.69 -17.90 -8.03
N GLN A 102 -11.73 -18.89 -7.14
CA GLN A 102 -10.55 -19.43 -6.43
C GLN A 102 -9.73 -18.33 -5.76
N ILE A 103 -10.41 -17.53 -4.95
CA ILE A 103 -9.77 -16.59 -4.03
C ILE A 103 -9.48 -17.34 -2.73
N ASP A 104 -8.24 -17.26 -2.23
CA ASP A 104 -7.90 -17.74 -0.89
C ASP A 104 -8.47 -16.73 0.13
N LEU A 105 -9.10 -17.24 1.20
CA LEU A 105 -9.84 -16.43 2.17
C LEU A 105 -9.17 -16.45 3.53
N GLY A 106 -8.76 -15.30 4.03
CA GLY A 106 -8.22 -15.13 5.38
C GLY A 106 -9.34 -15.14 6.41
N VAL A 107 -9.49 -16.24 7.14
CA VAL A 107 -10.61 -16.50 8.06
C VAL A 107 -10.18 -16.23 9.51
N PRO A 108 -10.75 -15.22 10.18
CA PRO A 108 -10.37 -14.84 11.53
C PRO A 108 -11.33 -15.31 12.62
N ALA A 109 -12.50 -15.86 12.26
CA ALA A 109 -13.58 -16.15 13.19
C ALA A 109 -14.49 -17.27 12.67
N ILE A 110 -15.20 -17.92 13.60
CA ILE A 110 -16.06 -19.08 13.31
C ILE A 110 -17.20 -18.73 12.35
N TRP A 111 -17.86 -17.58 12.53
CA TRP A 111 -18.95 -17.16 11.64
C TRP A 111 -18.52 -17.12 10.17
N GLU A 112 -17.28 -16.71 9.91
CA GLU A 112 -16.74 -16.58 8.57
C GLU A 112 -16.36 -17.94 8.00
N LEU A 113 -15.75 -18.81 8.82
CA LEU A 113 -15.51 -20.21 8.48
C LEU A 113 -16.81 -20.91 8.02
N GLU A 114 -17.88 -20.76 8.81
CA GLU A 114 -19.19 -21.34 8.51
C GLU A 114 -19.77 -20.78 7.20
N ALA A 115 -19.73 -19.45 7.02
CA ALA A 115 -20.22 -18.80 5.80
C ALA A 115 -19.46 -19.25 4.55
N VAL A 116 -18.14 -19.41 4.64
CA VAL A 116 -17.28 -19.89 3.55
C VAL A 116 -17.54 -21.37 3.24
N ALA A 117 -17.69 -22.21 4.27
CA ALA A 117 -18.02 -23.62 4.08
C ALA A 117 -19.41 -23.80 3.41
N GLU A 118 -20.40 -23.01 3.82
CA GLU A 118 -21.71 -22.99 3.18
C GLU A 118 -21.65 -22.53 1.71
N ALA A 119 -20.85 -21.52 1.41
CA ALA A 119 -20.60 -21.09 0.03
C ALA A 119 -19.92 -22.20 -0.79
N ALA A 120 -18.93 -22.88 -0.23
CA ALA A 120 -18.25 -24.00 -0.85
C ALA A 120 -19.23 -25.14 -1.22
N ARG A 121 -20.12 -25.50 -0.30
CA ARG A 121 -21.18 -26.50 -0.50
C ARG A 121 -22.13 -26.09 -1.64
N ARG A 122 -22.61 -24.84 -1.65
CA ARG A 122 -23.49 -24.32 -2.72
C ARG A 122 -22.82 -24.32 -4.09
N VAL A 123 -21.55 -23.91 -4.14
CA VAL A 123 -20.77 -23.84 -5.38
C VAL A 123 -20.31 -25.22 -5.86
N GLY A 124 -20.25 -26.21 -4.96
CA GLY A 124 -19.73 -27.54 -5.25
C GLY A 124 -18.21 -27.56 -5.45
N ARG A 125 -17.48 -26.68 -4.75
CA ARG A 125 -16.01 -26.56 -4.84
C ARG A 125 -15.44 -26.31 -3.45
N THR A 126 -14.31 -26.95 -3.15
CA THR A 126 -13.57 -26.73 -1.90
C THR A 126 -13.07 -25.28 -1.82
N ALA A 127 -13.45 -24.57 -0.77
CA ALA A 127 -12.91 -23.24 -0.48
C ALA A 127 -11.50 -23.35 0.09
N ARG A 128 -10.60 -22.48 -0.33
CA ARG A 128 -9.24 -22.38 0.21
C ARG A 128 -9.22 -21.29 1.27
N ILE A 129 -8.88 -21.65 2.51
CA ILE A 129 -8.89 -20.71 3.64
C ILE A 129 -7.53 -20.67 4.31
N GLN A 130 -7.17 -19.50 4.83
CA GLN A 130 -6.01 -19.32 5.68
C GLN A 130 -6.45 -18.79 7.03
N LEU A 131 -6.18 -19.52 8.11
CA LEU A 131 -6.61 -19.14 9.44
C LEU A 131 -5.78 -17.97 9.96
N LYS A 132 -6.46 -16.94 10.47
CA LYS A 132 -5.80 -15.75 11.02
C LYS A 132 -5.81 -15.79 12.54
N VAL A 133 -4.63 -15.84 13.13
CA VAL A 133 -4.45 -15.76 14.58
C VAL A 133 -4.07 -14.33 14.98
N ASP A 134 -4.64 -13.83 16.08
CA ASP A 134 -4.19 -12.59 16.70
C ASP A 134 -3.10 -12.90 17.73
N THR A 135 -1.88 -12.43 17.45
CA THR A 135 -0.73 -12.64 18.35
C THR A 135 -0.43 -11.43 19.25
N GLY A 136 -1.30 -10.41 19.24
CA GLY A 136 -1.17 -9.21 20.09
C GLY A 136 -1.51 -7.89 19.41
N LEU A 137 -2.00 -7.90 18.17
CA LEU A 137 -2.38 -6.68 17.46
C LEU A 137 -3.77 -6.18 17.86
N ALA A 138 -4.62 -7.05 18.41
CA ALA A 138 -5.98 -6.73 18.86
C ALA A 138 -6.82 -6.05 17.77
N ARG A 139 -6.74 -6.59 16.54
CA ARG A 139 -7.43 -6.03 15.36
C ARG A 139 -8.35 -7.04 14.70
N ASN A 140 -7.76 -8.00 14.01
CA ASN A 140 -8.47 -9.04 13.28
C ASN A 140 -7.65 -10.33 13.45
N GLY A 141 -8.31 -11.48 13.51
CA GLY A 141 -7.73 -12.77 13.88
C GLY A 141 -8.33 -13.28 15.19
N ALA A 142 -8.39 -14.60 15.34
CA ALA A 142 -8.89 -15.23 16.55
C ALA A 142 -7.85 -15.12 17.68
N TYR A 143 -8.30 -14.78 18.88
CA TYR A 143 -7.44 -14.53 20.04
C TYR A 143 -7.72 -15.51 21.17
N GLY A 144 -6.67 -16.01 21.82
CA GLY A 144 -6.80 -16.87 23.01
C GLY A 144 -7.67 -18.10 22.76
N ALA A 145 -8.74 -18.26 23.54
CA ALA A 145 -9.65 -19.40 23.42
C ALA A 145 -10.39 -19.45 22.07
N ASP A 146 -10.62 -18.30 21.43
CA ASP A 146 -11.28 -18.24 20.12
C ASP A 146 -10.41 -18.87 19.03
N TRP A 147 -9.08 -18.79 19.17
CA TRP A 147 -8.16 -19.46 18.25
C TRP A 147 -8.31 -20.97 18.32
N THR A 148 -8.30 -21.53 19.53
CA THR A 148 -8.53 -22.96 19.73
C THR A 148 -9.90 -23.39 19.19
N ALA A 149 -10.95 -22.60 19.47
CA ALA A 149 -12.29 -22.89 18.97
C ALA A 149 -12.36 -22.85 17.44
N LEU A 150 -11.68 -21.89 16.78
CA LEU A 150 -11.63 -21.78 15.33
C LEU A 150 -10.92 -22.99 14.68
N VAL A 151 -9.79 -23.41 15.23
CA VAL A 151 -9.05 -24.59 14.76
C VAL A 151 -9.90 -25.85 14.89
N GLU A 152 -10.56 -26.06 16.03
CA GLU A 152 -11.46 -27.21 16.22
C GLU A 152 -12.67 -27.16 15.29
N ALA A 153 -13.26 -25.98 15.09
CA ALA A 153 -14.41 -25.81 14.20
C ALA A 153 -14.08 -26.09 12.72
N ALA A 154 -12.83 -25.87 12.28
CA ALA A 154 -12.42 -26.12 10.89
C ALA A 154 -12.31 -27.62 10.54
N LYS A 155 -12.01 -28.49 11.51
CA LYS A 155 -11.82 -29.94 11.29
C LYS A 155 -12.97 -30.64 10.55
N PRO A 156 -14.25 -30.52 10.97
CA PRO A 156 -15.34 -31.19 10.26
C PRO A 156 -15.49 -30.70 8.81
N TYR A 157 -15.30 -29.40 8.55
CA TYR A 157 -15.38 -28.84 7.19
C TYR A 157 -14.25 -29.31 6.29
N VAL A 158 -13.06 -29.55 6.85
CA VAL A 158 -11.94 -30.17 6.13
C VAL A 158 -12.24 -31.64 5.83
N ALA A 159 -12.75 -32.38 6.82
CA ALA A 159 -13.04 -33.81 6.68
C ALA A 159 -14.12 -34.10 5.61
N GLU A 160 -15.11 -33.23 5.45
CA GLU A 160 -16.12 -33.35 4.38
C GLU A 160 -15.66 -32.76 3.02
N GLY A 161 -14.50 -32.10 2.96
CA GLY A 161 -13.95 -31.51 1.75
C GLY A 161 -14.55 -30.15 1.34
N ALA A 162 -15.34 -29.51 2.20
CA ALA A 162 -15.89 -28.17 1.92
C ALA A 162 -14.81 -27.08 2.01
N VAL A 163 -13.84 -27.22 2.92
CA VAL A 163 -12.72 -26.28 3.05
C VAL A 163 -11.37 -27.00 3.03
N ALA A 164 -10.35 -26.33 2.54
CA ALA A 164 -8.95 -26.69 2.70
C ALA A 164 -8.27 -25.56 3.47
N VAL A 165 -7.69 -25.88 4.64
CA VAL A 165 -6.89 -24.93 5.42
C VAL A 165 -5.49 -24.88 4.81
N THR A 166 -5.27 -23.94 3.90
CA THR A 166 -4.05 -23.83 3.08
C THR A 166 -2.97 -22.99 3.74
N GLY A 167 -3.28 -22.30 4.83
CA GLY A 167 -2.27 -21.53 5.55
C GLY A 167 -2.72 -20.99 6.90
N VAL A 168 -1.75 -20.41 7.59
CA VAL A 168 -1.95 -19.73 8.87
C VAL A 168 -1.12 -18.45 8.91
N PHE A 169 -1.71 -17.37 9.43
CA PHE A 169 -1.04 -16.09 9.44
C PHE A 169 -1.41 -15.17 10.59
N THR A 170 -0.50 -14.23 10.87
CA THR A 170 -0.69 -13.12 11.81
C THR A 170 -0.14 -11.82 11.23
N HIS A 171 -0.16 -10.75 12.00
CA HIS A 171 0.44 -9.47 11.68
C HIS A 171 1.14 -8.85 12.90
N PHE A 172 2.34 -8.33 12.70
CA PHE A 172 3.13 -7.68 13.74
C PHE A 172 2.52 -6.35 14.22
N VAL A 173 2.81 -6.02 15.48
CA VAL A 173 2.55 -4.70 16.10
C VAL A 173 3.69 -3.73 15.83
N PHE A 174 4.93 -4.15 16.13
CA PHE A 174 6.14 -3.31 16.13
C PHE A 174 7.18 -3.81 15.12
N ALA A 175 6.76 -4.21 13.91
CA ALA A 175 7.72 -4.69 12.90
C ALA A 175 8.73 -3.62 12.46
N ASP A 176 8.41 -2.36 12.65
CA ASP A 176 9.25 -1.20 12.42
C ASP A 176 10.24 -0.90 13.55
N ALA A 177 10.09 -1.56 14.70
CA ALA A 177 11.03 -1.56 15.81
C ALA A 177 11.49 -3.00 16.10
N PRO A 178 12.39 -3.59 15.28
CA PRO A 178 12.70 -5.02 15.29
C PRO A 178 13.28 -5.53 16.63
N THR A 179 13.85 -4.65 17.45
CA THR A 179 14.37 -4.98 18.79
C THR A 179 13.31 -4.91 19.89
N HIS A 180 12.08 -4.48 19.59
CA HIS A 180 11.01 -4.39 20.57
C HIS A 180 10.62 -5.80 21.07
N PRO A 181 10.51 -6.07 22.38
CA PRO A 181 10.22 -7.41 22.92
C PRO A 181 8.95 -8.07 22.37
N THR A 182 7.94 -7.27 22.00
CA THR A 182 6.72 -7.76 21.35
C THR A 182 6.99 -8.49 20.03
N VAL A 183 8.04 -8.14 19.28
CA VAL A 183 8.38 -8.83 18.02
C VAL A 183 8.75 -10.28 18.28
N LEU A 184 9.60 -10.55 19.28
CA LEU A 184 9.92 -11.92 19.67
C LEU A 184 8.69 -12.63 20.24
N ARG A 185 7.92 -11.95 21.10
CA ARG A 185 6.72 -12.54 21.70
C ARG A 185 5.68 -12.96 20.66
N GLN A 186 5.46 -12.16 19.62
CA GLN A 186 4.54 -12.50 18.53
C GLN A 186 5.04 -13.67 17.68
N GLN A 187 6.35 -13.84 17.51
CA GLN A 187 6.93 -14.99 16.81
C GLN A 187 6.68 -16.29 17.58
N GLU A 188 6.86 -16.27 18.90
CA GLU A 188 6.58 -17.44 19.76
C GLU A 188 5.10 -17.84 19.69
N ILE A 189 4.18 -16.88 19.89
CA ILE A 189 2.74 -17.16 19.84
C ILE A 189 2.33 -17.66 18.45
N PHE A 190 2.92 -17.10 17.38
CA PHE A 190 2.64 -17.56 16.02
C PHE A 190 3.13 -18.99 15.80
N ALA A 191 4.33 -19.33 16.27
CA ALA A 191 4.84 -20.69 16.18
C ALA A 191 3.94 -21.69 16.93
N ASP A 192 3.36 -21.29 18.06
CA ASP A 192 2.40 -22.12 18.81
C ASP A 192 1.12 -22.37 17.99
N ALA A 193 0.58 -21.32 17.36
CA ALA A 193 -0.59 -21.38 16.49
C ALA A 193 -0.35 -22.26 15.24
N VAL A 194 0.84 -22.20 14.64
CA VAL A 194 1.23 -23.11 13.56
C VAL A 194 1.15 -24.57 14.04
N ARG A 195 1.71 -24.88 15.21
CA ARG A 195 1.67 -26.24 15.77
C ARG A 195 0.26 -26.70 16.13
N ASP A 196 -0.65 -25.79 16.50
CA ASP A 196 -2.08 -26.14 16.67
C ASP A 196 -2.69 -26.63 15.36
N CYS A 197 -2.45 -25.92 14.25
CA CYS A 197 -2.94 -26.31 12.93
C CYS A 197 -2.35 -27.64 12.45
N GLU A 198 -1.04 -27.85 12.64
CA GLU A 198 -0.37 -29.11 12.29
C GLU A 198 -0.92 -30.29 13.10
N ARG A 199 -1.15 -30.11 14.42
CA ARG A 199 -1.78 -31.13 15.27
C ARG A 199 -3.23 -31.41 14.88
N ALA A 200 -3.94 -30.43 14.34
CA ALA A 200 -5.28 -30.61 13.80
C ALA A 200 -5.30 -31.41 12.49
N GLY A 201 -4.13 -31.68 11.89
CA GLY A 201 -3.99 -32.44 10.66
C GLY A 201 -4.20 -31.60 9.40
N PHE A 202 -4.07 -30.28 9.48
CA PHE A 202 -4.19 -29.39 8.33
C PHE A 202 -2.92 -29.43 7.47
N ASP A 203 -3.11 -29.53 6.14
CA ASP A 203 -2.03 -29.51 5.15
C ASP A 203 -1.71 -28.06 4.74
N LEU A 204 -0.84 -27.42 5.54
CA LEU A 204 -0.49 -26.01 5.36
C LEU A 204 0.47 -25.82 4.19
N GLU A 205 0.01 -25.15 3.14
CA GLU A 205 0.86 -24.73 2.01
C GLU A 205 1.75 -23.54 2.38
N VAL A 206 1.23 -22.61 3.21
CA VAL A 206 1.96 -21.39 3.60
C VAL A 206 1.75 -20.98 5.06
N ARG A 207 2.84 -20.64 5.73
CA ARG A 207 2.91 -19.97 7.05
C ARG A 207 3.52 -18.60 6.84
N HIS A 208 2.88 -17.54 7.33
CA HIS A 208 3.39 -16.18 7.10
C HIS A 208 3.01 -15.16 8.17
N MET A 209 3.97 -14.32 8.54
CA MET A 209 3.75 -13.24 9.52
C MET A 209 4.37 -11.89 9.12
N SER A 210 5.40 -11.91 8.27
CA SER A 210 6.18 -10.71 7.94
C SER A 210 5.45 -9.77 6.99
N ASN A 211 5.33 -8.50 7.40
CA ASN A 211 4.99 -7.37 6.54
C ASN A 211 6.28 -6.73 5.98
N SER A 212 6.19 -5.61 5.26
CA SER A 212 7.37 -4.94 4.69
C SER A 212 8.51 -4.71 5.70
N ALA A 213 8.21 -4.20 6.90
CA ALA A 213 9.24 -3.91 7.89
C ALA A 213 9.94 -5.19 8.38
N ALA A 214 9.17 -6.23 8.71
CA ALA A 214 9.73 -7.51 9.16
C ALA A 214 10.47 -8.25 8.03
N THR A 215 10.03 -8.12 6.77
CA THR A 215 10.76 -8.67 5.61
C THR A 215 12.16 -8.10 5.52
N LEU A 216 12.32 -6.79 5.72
CA LEU A 216 13.62 -6.11 5.59
C LEU A 216 14.54 -6.31 6.81
N THR A 217 13.96 -6.51 8.00
CA THR A 217 14.71 -6.39 9.27
C THR A 217 14.73 -7.67 10.12
N THR A 218 13.83 -8.63 9.84
CA THR A 218 13.59 -9.81 10.69
C THR A 218 13.56 -11.10 9.84
N PRO A 219 14.70 -11.51 9.24
CA PRO A 219 14.75 -12.64 8.30
C PRO A 219 14.26 -13.97 8.90
N GLN A 220 14.43 -14.19 10.19
CA GLN A 220 13.94 -15.37 10.91
C GLN A 220 12.40 -15.49 10.94
N ALA A 221 11.69 -14.39 10.66
CA ALA A 221 10.22 -14.37 10.59
C ALA A 221 9.69 -14.53 9.16
N ALA A 222 10.53 -14.93 8.19
CA ALA A 222 10.11 -15.10 6.80
C ALA A 222 9.12 -16.28 6.61
N TRP A 223 9.30 -17.37 7.37
CA TRP A 223 8.52 -18.61 7.22
C TRP A 223 8.46 -19.08 5.75
N ASP A 224 7.29 -19.47 5.24
CA ASP A 224 7.15 -19.89 3.83
C ASP A 224 6.84 -18.72 2.90
N MET A 225 6.35 -17.60 3.43
CA MET A 225 5.93 -16.45 2.64
C MET A 225 6.01 -15.14 3.43
N VAL A 226 6.46 -14.08 2.77
CA VAL A 226 6.43 -12.70 3.27
C VAL A 226 5.35 -11.88 2.55
N ARG A 227 4.82 -10.83 3.21
CA ARG A 227 3.73 -9.99 2.68
C ARG A 227 4.08 -8.50 2.62
N PRO A 228 5.10 -8.10 1.84
CA PRO A 228 5.42 -6.70 1.67
C PRO A 228 4.28 -5.95 0.94
N GLY A 229 3.95 -4.76 1.45
CA GLY A 229 3.06 -3.80 0.81
C GLY A 229 3.82 -2.53 0.46
N LEU A 230 4.10 -1.67 1.44
CA LEU A 230 4.77 -0.38 1.19
C LEU A 230 6.11 -0.51 0.44
N ALA A 231 6.92 -1.51 0.80
CA ALA A 231 8.21 -1.74 0.16
C ALA A 231 8.09 -2.17 -1.32
N VAL A 232 6.96 -2.77 -1.75
CA VAL A 232 6.71 -3.06 -3.18
C VAL A 232 6.69 -1.78 -4.00
N TYR A 233 6.25 -0.68 -3.40
CA TYR A 233 6.14 0.63 -4.03
C TYR A 233 7.39 1.50 -3.84
N GLY A 234 8.43 0.95 -3.21
CA GLY A 234 9.73 1.61 -3.12
C GLY A 234 9.90 2.55 -1.93
N LEU A 235 9.05 2.43 -0.91
CA LEU A 235 9.12 3.26 0.29
C LEU A 235 9.60 2.43 1.48
N SER A 236 10.45 3.03 2.31
CA SER A 236 10.95 2.41 3.55
C SER A 236 9.82 2.37 4.59
N PRO A 237 9.50 1.19 5.15
CA PRO A 237 8.58 1.07 6.28
C PRO A 237 9.28 1.35 7.63
N VAL A 238 10.60 1.61 7.61
CA VAL A 238 11.46 1.84 8.76
C VAL A 238 12.38 3.04 8.51
N PRO A 239 11.81 4.25 8.33
CA PRO A 239 12.60 5.44 7.95
C PRO A 239 13.71 5.76 8.95
N ASP A 240 13.55 5.39 10.23
CA ASP A 240 14.57 5.56 11.27
C ASP A 240 15.76 4.59 11.15
N LEU A 241 15.60 3.48 10.42
CA LEU A 241 16.64 2.46 10.23
C LEU A 241 17.35 2.58 8.87
N GLY A 242 16.66 3.11 7.86
CA GLY A 242 17.23 3.24 6.52
C GLY A 242 16.27 3.90 5.53
N SER A 243 16.86 4.58 4.56
CA SER A 243 16.18 5.12 3.38
C SER A 243 15.79 3.98 2.42
N PRO A 244 14.91 4.22 1.43
CA PRO A 244 14.64 3.25 0.38
C PRO A 244 15.91 2.70 -0.28
N ALA A 245 16.88 3.57 -0.59
CA ALA A 245 18.12 3.18 -1.28
C ALA A 245 18.97 2.19 -0.47
N ASP A 246 18.96 2.29 0.86
CA ASP A 246 19.69 1.36 1.76
C ASP A 246 19.16 -0.08 1.65
N PHE A 247 17.90 -0.22 1.23
CA PHE A 247 17.23 -1.51 1.00
C PHE A 247 17.14 -1.87 -0.49
N GLY A 248 17.79 -1.12 -1.39
CA GLY A 248 17.70 -1.32 -2.84
C GLY A 248 16.30 -1.04 -3.40
N LEU A 249 15.53 -0.18 -2.73
CA LEU A 249 14.17 0.19 -3.11
C LEU A 249 14.16 1.54 -3.86
N THR A 250 13.35 1.63 -4.90
CA THR A 250 13.15 2.82 -5.74
C THR A 250 11.69 3.26 -5.68
N PRO A 251 11.37 4.48 -5.19
CA PRO A 251 10.00 4.98 -5.15
C PRO A 251 9.32 4.94 -6.53
N ALA A 252 8.18 4.28 -6.61
CA ALA A 252 7.48 4.05 -7.88
C ALA A 252 6.49 5.17 -8.26
N MET A 253 6.17 6.10 -7.36
CA MET A 253 5.18 7.16 -7.57
C MET A 253 5.82 8.54 -7.55
N THR A 254 5.52 9.32 -8.58
CA THR A 254 5.79 10.76 -8.65
C THR A 254 4.48 11.53 -8.78
N VAL A 255 4.25 12.53 -7.93
CA VAL A 255 3.08 13.41 -7.99
C VAL A 255 3.53 14.80 -8.38
N SER A 256 2.97 15.31 -9.48
CA SER A 256 3.30 16.64 -10.00
C SER A 256 2.07 17.39 -10.51
N ALA A 257 2.20 18.70 -10.63
CA ALA A 257 1.21 19.59 -11.20
C ALA A 257 1.88 20.70 -12.00
N ASP A 258 1.20 21.19 -13.02
CA ASP A 258 1.69 22.29 -13.85
C ASP A 258 1.22 23.61 -13.22
N ALA A 259 2.14 24.54 -12.98
CA ALA A 259 1.83 25.85 -12.42
C ALA A 259 0.76 26.57 -13.26
N THR A 260 -0.28 27.12 -12.62
CA THR A 260 -1.40 27.78 -13.34
C THR A 260 -1.24 29.29 -13.41
N VAL A 261 -0.84 29.90 -12.30
CA VAL A 261 -0.70 31.36 -12.16
C VAL A 261 0.59 31.66 -11.43
N VAL A 262 1.44 32.47 -12.07
CA VAL A 262 2.63 33.06 -11.44
C VAL A 262 2.45 34.56 -11.37
N LYS A 263 2.60 35.15 -10.18
CA LYS A 263 2.43 36.59 -9.99
C LYS A 263 3.32 37.13 -8.87
N ARG A 264 3.71 38.40 -8.99
CA ARG A 264 4.40 39.13 -7.93
C ARG A 264 3.39 39.79 -7.00
N ILE A 265 3.62 39.69 -5.69
CA ILE A 265 2.81 40.31 -4.64
C ILE A 265 3.71 41.22 -3.76
N PRO A 266 3.18 42.33 -3.23
CA PRO A 266 3.94 43.21 -2.34
C PRO A 266 4.11 42.62 -0.94
N ALA A 267 5.13 43.11 -0.22
CA ALA A 267 5.31 42.87 1.20
C ALA A 267 4.03 43.21 2.00
N GLY A 268 3.71 42.39 3.00
CA GLY A 268 2.53 42.54 3.86
C GLY A 268 1.24 41.94 3.30
N GLN A 269 1.23 41.46 2.05
CA GLN A 269 0.07 40.77 1.50
C GLN A 269 -0.06 39.36 2.09
N GLY A 270 -1.26 39.02 2.56
CA GLY A 270 -1.60 37.68 3.02
C GLY A 270 -1.85 36.70 1.86
N VAL A 271 -1.53 35.43 2.08
CA VAL A 271 -1.68 34.35 1.09
C VAL A 271 -2.65 33.27 1.61
N SER A 272 -3.59 32.87 0.75
CA SER A 272 -4.61 31.85 1.03
C SER A 272 -5.55 32.18 2.21
N TYR A 273 -6.40 31.23 2.61
CA TYR A 273 -7.42 31.41 3.62
C TYR A 273 -6.87 31.87 4.96
N ALA A 274 -7.55 32.84 5.57
CA ALA A 274 -7.21 33.43 6.86
C ALA A 274 -5.80 34.05 6.94
N HIS A 275 -5.11 34.23 5.81
CA HIS A 275 -3.78 34.82 5.71
C HIS A 275 -2.80 34.24 6.75
N THR A 276 -2.78 32.91 6.89
CA THR A 276 -1.83 32.22 7.79
C THR A 276 -0.39 32.30 7.32
N TYR A 277 -0.18 32.81 6.10
CA TYR A 277 1.09 33.24 5.56
C TYR A 277 0.97 34.70 5.10
N VAL A 278 1.98 35.51 5.39
CA VAL A 278 2.07 36.90 4.97
C VAL A 278 3.47 37.15 4.42
N ALA A 279 3.55 37.62 3.18
CA ALA A 279 4.80 37.90 2.50
C ALA A 279 5.60 38.95 3.29
N GLN A 280 6.84 38.63 3.67
CA GLN A 280 7.70 39.56 4.45
C GLN A 280 8.38 40.61 3.57
N GLN A 281 8.46 40.33 2.26
CA GLN A 281 9.05 41.18 1.24
C GLN A 281 8.24 41.02 -0.05
N ASP A 282 8.47 41.91 -1.02
CA ASP A 282 7.94 41.73 -2.36
C ASP A 282 8.43 40.39 -2.92
N THR A 283 7.52 39.55 -3.39
CA THR A 283 7.82 38.16 -3.71
C THR A 283 6.97 37.63 -4.86
N THR A 284 7.43 36.56 -5.50
CA THR A 284 6.69 35.82 -6.53
C THR A 284 6.00 34.63 -5.88
N VAL A 285 4.70 34.47 -6.17
CA VAL A 285 3.91 33.32 -5.76
C VAL A 285 3.42 32.53 -6.96
N VAL A 286 3.36 31.22 -6.78
CA VAL A 286 2.94 30.23 -7.78
C VAL A 286 1.71 29.50 -7.27
N ASP A 287 0.63 29.50 -8.05
CA ASP A 287 -0.56 28.67 -7.81
C ASP A 287 -0.34 27.26 -8.38
N VAL A 288 -0.56 26.25 -7.54
CA VAL A 288 -0.38 24.83 -7.85
C VAL A 288 -1.75 24.15 -7.80
N PRO A 289 -2.27 23.65 -8.94
CA PRO A 289 -3.67 23.21 -9.11
C PRO A 289 -3.92 21.78 -8.61
N ILE A 290 -3.52 21.50 -7.38
CA ILE A 290 -3.77 20.24 -6.68
C ILE A 290 -4.03 20.55 -5.21
N GLY A 291 -5.09 19.99 -4.62
CA GLY A 291 -5.50 20.32 -3.25
C GLY A 291 -5.89 19.11 -2.41
N TYR A 292 -6.57 19.36 -1.29
CA TYR A 292 -6.89 18.28 -0.34
C TYR A 292 -7.92 17.28 -0.87
N VAL A 293 -8.73 17.63 -1.86
CA VAL A 293 -9.64 16.66 -2.51
C VAL A 293 -8.88 15.71 -3.44
N ASP A 294 -7.68 16.12 -3.88
CA ASP A 294 -6.78 15.31 -4.70
C ASP A 294 -5.86 14.40 -3.87
N GLY A 295 -5.76 14.67 -2.56
CA GLY A 295 -4.96 13.90 -1.62
C GLY A 295 -3.88 14.70 -0.88
N VAL A 296 -3.69 16.00 -1.19
CA VAL A 296 -2.71 16.85 -0.50
C VAL A 296 -3.16 17.10 0.96
N PRO A 297 -2.39 16.69 1.98
CA PRO A 297 -2.83 16.86 3.37
C PRO A 297 -2.98 18.32 3.74
N ARG A 298 -4.18 18.73 4.16
CA ARG A 298 -4.40 20.10 4.64
C ARG A 298 -3.55 20.43 5.88
N SER A 299 -3.17 19.43 6.66
CA SER A 299 -2.26 19.59 7.81
C SER A 299 -0.86 20.05 7.41
N ALA A 300 -0.42 19.82 6.16
CA ALA A 300 0.85 20.30 5.63
C ALA A 300 0.81 21.76 5.16
N SER A 301 -0.20 22.54 5.57
CA SER A 301 -0.25 23.98 5.29
C SER A 301 0.95 24.68 5.94
N ASN A 302 1.63 25.56 5.20
CA ASN A 302 2.89 26.23 5.59
C ASN A 302 4.14 25.33 5.69
N SER A 303 4.06 24.02 5.43
CA SER A 303 5.19 23.10 5.62
C SER A 303 5.41 22.11 4.48
N GLY A 304 4.39 21.79 3.68
CA GLY A 304 4.47 20.82 2.59
C GLY A 304 5.55 21.19 1.58
N PRO A 305 6.58 20.35 1.37
CA PRO A 305 7.69 20.66 0.48
C PRO A 305 7.33 20.39 -0.98
N VAL A 306 7.86 21.21 -1.89
CA VAL A 306 7.77 20.99 -3.34
C VAL A 306 9.11 21.29 -4.01
N GLN A 307 9.31 20.79 -5.22
CA GLN A 307 10.36 21.26 -6.12
C GLN A 307 9.75 21.99 -7.32
N LEU A 308 10.36 23.12 -7.69
CA LEU A 308 10.09 23.84 -8.93
C LEU A 308 11.42 24.32 -9.52
N ASN A 309 11.66 24.05 -10.80
CA ASN A 309 12.89 24.45 -11.52
C ASN A 309 14.20 24.05 -10.78
N GLY A 310 14.22 22.86 -10.17
CA GLY A 310 15.37 22.32 -9.43
C GLY A 310 15.59 22.90 -8.02
N ALA A 311 14.77 23.85 -7.58
CA ALA A 311 14.84 24.45 -6.24
C ALA A 311 13.69 23.94 -5.35
N ARG A 312 13.97 23.79 -4.05
CA ARG A 312 12.97 23.40 -3.05
C ARG A 312 12.26 24.62 -2.47
N TYR A 313 10.94 24.51 -2.35
CA TYR A 313 10.07 25.49 -1.72
C TYR A 313 9.08 24.78 -0.80
N ALA A 314 8.24 25.56 -0.12
CA ALA A 314 7.17 25.04 0.72
C ALA A 314 5.83 25.72 0.41
N VAL A 315 4.73 25.04 0.73
CA VAL A 315 3.39 25.62 0.71
C VAL A 315 3.39 26.94 1.50
N ALA A 316 2.89 28.02 0.90
CA ALA A 316 2.69 29.32 1.51
C ALA A 316 1.19 29.54 1.79
N GLY A 317 0.80 29.42 3.05
CA GLY A 317 -0.59 29.56 3.50
C GLY A 317 -1.31 28.21 3.58
N ARG A 318 -2.65 28.26 3.57
CA ARG A 318 -3.47 27.05 3.66
C ARG A 318 -3.57 26.31 2.33
N VAL A 319 -3.48 25.00 2.39
CA VAL A 319 -3.91 24.10 1.31
C VAL A 319 -5.45 24.21 1.17
N CYS A 320 -5.92 24.46 -0.05
CA CYS A 320 -7.34 24.57 -0.40
C CYS A 320 -7.86 23.24 -0.98
N MET A 321 -9.14 23.21 -1.34
CA MET A 321 -9.78 21.99 -1.89
C MET A 321 -9.07 21.50 -3.15
N ASP A 322 -8.77 22.43 -4.06
CA ASP A 322 -8.29 22.12 -5.42
C ASP A 322 -6.91 22.73 -5.75
N GLN A 323 -6.30 23.50 -4.84
CA GLN A 323 -5.03 24.18 -5.11
C GLN A 323 -4.30 24.56 -3.82
N PHE A 324 -3.03 24.90 -3.94
CA PHE A 324 -2.27 25.62 -2.92
C PHE A 324 -1.28 26.59 -3.58
N VAL A 325 -0.73 27.50 -2.78
CA VAL A 325 0.22 28.51 -3.25
C VAL A 325 1.61 28.20 -2.71
N VAL A 326 2.64 28.53 -3.49
CA VAL A 326 4.06 28.46 -3.11
C VAL A 326 4.67 29.84 -3.26
N ASP A 327 5.48 30.26 -2.29
CA ASP A 327 6.30 31.47 -2.39
C ASP A 327 7.70 31.09 -2.87
N ILE A 328 8.16 31.70 -3.96
CA ILE A 328 9.45 31.39 -4.60
C ILE A 328 10.45 32.56 -4.54
N GLY A 329 10.14 33.64 -3.82
CA GLY A 329 11.01 34.81 -3.74
C GLY A 329 11.17 35.53 -5.08
N ASP A 330 12.42 35.84 -5.42
CA ASP A 330 12.79 36.47 -6.70
C ASP A 330 13.06 35.47 -7.83
N ALA A 331 12.88 34.16 -7.57
CA ALA A 331 13.01 33.14 -8.59
C ALA A 331 11.96 33.34 -9.70
N GLN A 332 12.32 32.89 -10.90
CA GLN A 332 11.45 32.97 -12.07
C GLN A 332 10.72 31.65 -12.26
N ALA A 333 9.44 31.75 -12.58
CA ALA A 333 8.59 30.64 -12.97
C ALA A 333 7.58 31.14 -14.01
N ALA A 334 7.06 30.22 -14.81
CA ALA A 334 5.98 30.47 -15.76
C ALA A 334 4.80 29.53 -15.50
N ALA A 335 3.62 29.93 -15.99
CA ALA A 335 2.52 28.99 -16.10
C ALA A 335 2.92 27.83 -17.03
N GLY A 336 2.64 26.61 -16.63
CA GLY A 336 3.07 25.38 -17.30
C GLY A 336 4.36 24.78 -16.75
N ASP A 337 5.13 25.48 -15.91
CA ASP A 337 6.30 24.88 -15.25
C ASP A 337 5.85 23.75 -14.31
N GLU A 338 6.58 22.64 -14.31
CA GLU A 338 6.26 21.49 -13.46
C GLU A 338 6.65 21.75 -12.00
N VAL A 339 5.68 21.56 -11.11
CA VAL A 339 5.86 21.54 -9.67
C VAL A 339 5.75 20.09 -9.20
N VAL A 340 6.86 19.51 -8.73
CA VAL A 340 6.87 18.14 -8.20
C VAL A 340 6.63 18.20 -6.69
N LEU A 341 5.55 17.57 -6.24
CA LEU A 341 5.22 17.47 -4.82
C LEU A 341 6.13 16.44 -4.16
N PHE A 342 6.14 15.22 -4.69
CA PHE A 342 7.06 14.18 -4.23
C PHE A 342 7.36 13.13 -5.30
N GLY A 343 8.48 12.43 -5.14
CA GLY A 343 8.93 11.33 -5.99
C GLY A 343 10.19 10.65 -5.43
N ASP A 344 11.06 10.20 -6.32
CA ASP A 344 12.36 9.61 -5.96
C ASP A 344 13.37 10.68 -5.49
N SER A 345 13.92 10.53 -4.28
CA SER A 345 14.92 11.45 -3.75
C SER A 345 16.19 11.52 -4.60
N ALA A 346 16.50 10.48 -5.38
CA ALA A 346 17.65 10.48 -6.28
C ALA A 346 17.55 11.55 -7.39
N THR A 347 16.34 12.05 -7.70
CA THR A 347 16.13 13.15 -8.65
C THR A 347 16.10 14.54 -7.98
N GLY A 348 16.30 14.60 -6.66
CA GLY A 348 16.34 15.83 -5.88
C GLY A 348 14.97 16.39 -5.49
N VAL A 349 13.87 15.73 -5.86
CA VAL A 349 12.50 16.10 -5.45
C VAL A 349 12.25 15.71 -3.98
N PRO A 350 11.24 16.29 -3.31
CA PRO A 350 10.82 15.81 -2.00
C PRO A 350 10.32 14.37 -2.06
N THR A 351 10.35 13.68 -0.92
CA THR A 351 9.82 12.32 -0.84
C THR A 351 8.42 12.30 -0.24
N ALA A 352 7.72 11.17 -0.39
CA ALA A 352 6.47 10.94 0.36
C ALA A 352 6.71 10.94 1.89
N GLN A 353 7.93 10.64 2.35
CA GLN A 353 8.31 10.74 3.75
C GLN A 353 8.45 12.21 4.19
N ASP A 354 9.04 13.09 3.36
CA ASP A 354 9.11 14.54 3.62
C ASP A 354 7.70 15.13 3.80
N TRP A 355 6.74 14.69 2.99
CA TRP A 355 5.33 15.08 3.12
C TRP A 355 4.65 14.49 4.35
N ALA A 356 4.98 13.25 4.72
CA ALA A 356 4.46 12.60 5.91
C ALA A 356 4.88 13.38 7.17
N GLU A 357 6.15 13.77 7.25
CA GLU A 357 6.69 14.61 8.33
C GLU A 357 6.01 15.97 8.38
N ALA A 358 5.88 16.66 7.24
CA ALA A 358 5.21 17.95 7.14
C ALA A 358 3.74 17.91 7.58
N ALA A 359 3.07 16.77 7.36
CA ALA A 359 1.66 16.55 7.67
C ALA A 359 1.41 15.92 9.05
N GLY A 360 2.45 15.46 9.75
CA GLY A 360 2.34 14.73 11.01
C GLY A 360 1.73 13.33 10.85
N THR A 361 2.09 12.61 9.79
CA THR A 361 1.60 11.25 9.50
C THR A 361 2.75 10.35 8.98
N ILE A 362 2.41 9.25 8.30
CA ILE A 362 3.29 8.25 7.71
C ILE A 362 3.16 8.25 6.17
N SER A 363 4.23 7.86 5.48
CA SER A 363 4.28 7.80 4.02
C SER A 363 3.19 6.92 3.39
N TYR A 364 2.73 5.88 4.11
CA TYR A 364 1.56 5.06 3.74
C TYR A 364 0.31 5.91 3.46
N GLU A 365 0.02 6.89 4.33
CA GLU A 365 -1.17 7.73 4.20
C GLU A 365 -1.02 8.71 3.04
N ILE A 366 0.19 9.21 2.79
CA ILE A 366 0.48 10.14 1.70
C ILE A 366 0.18 9.51 0.35
N ILE A 367 0.75 8.34 0.05
CA ILE A 367 0.57 7.70 -1.26
C ILE A 367 -0.86 7.15 -1.46
N ALA A 368 -1.46 6.57 -0.40
CA ALA A 368 -2.76 5.91 -0.50
C ALA A 368 -3.93 6.89 -0.64
N ARG A 369 -3.71 8.18 -0.36
CA ARG A 369 -4.75 9.22 -0.45
C ARG A 369 -4.85 9.89 -1.81
N MET A 370 -3.95 9.59 -2.75
CA MET A 370 -4.02 10.17 -4.09
C MET A 370 -5.36 9.81 -4.74
N SER A 371 -6.21 10.81 -4.95
CA SER A 371 -7.59 10.67 -5.39
C SER A 371 -7.68 10.13 -6.80
N SER A 372 -8.68 9.31 -7.12
CA SER A 372 -8.98 8.84 -8.49
C SER A 372 -9.28 9.97 -9.48
N ARG A 373 -9.49 11.22 -9.01
CA ARG A 373 -9.58 12.42 -9.85
C ARG A 373 -8.28 12.71 -10.60
N LEU A 374 -7.14 12.38 -10.01
CA LEU A 374 -5.84 12.55 -10.65
C LEU A 374 -5.62 11.42 -11.68
N PRO A 375 -5.31 11.74 -12.96
CA PRO A 375 -4.95 10.71 -13.91
C PRO A 375 -3.67 10.00 -13.48
N ARG A 376 -3.68 8.67 -13.58
CA ARG A 376 -2.46 7.87 -13.48
C ARG A 376 -1.81 7.77 -14.85
N VAL A 377 -0.52 8.05 -14.91
CA VAL A 377 0.32 7.83 -16.09
C VAL A 377 1.29 6.70 -15.75
N TYR A 378 1.21 5.60 -16.47
CA TYR A 378 2.08 4.45 -16.26
C TYR A 378 3.29 4.51 -17.18
N LEU A 379 4.48 4.39 -16.60
CA LEU A 379 5.76 4.24 -17.28
C LEU A 379 6.22 2.78 -17.15
N GLY A 380 6.93 2.28 -18.15
CA GLY A 380 7.48 0.92 -18.12
C GLY A 380 6.42 -0.18 -18.15
N GLY A 381 6.80 -1.37 -17.66
CA GLY A 381 6.02 -2.60 -17.68
C GLY A 381 6.28 -3.44 -18.93
N ASP A 382 5.98 -4.74 -18.85
CA ASP A 382 5.99 -5.60 -20.03
C ASP A 382 5.10 -4.96 -21.10
N ARG A 383 5.74 -4.55 -22.20
CA ARG A 383 5.05 -4.30 -23.44
C ARG A 383 4.56 -5.67 -23.90
N ASP A 384 3.41 -6.09 -23.39
CA ASP A 384 2.68 -7.20 -23.99
C ASP A 384 2.60 -6.91 -25.48
N GLY A 385 3.21 -7.80 -26.26
CA GLY A 385 3.34 -7.70 -27.70
C GLY A 385 1.99 -7.55 -28.39
N GLU A 386 2.05 -6.97 -29.59
CA GLU A 386 1.04 -7.11 -30.63
C GLU A 386 0.45 -8.52 -30.75
#